data_AF-A0A966NXV9-F1
#
_entry.id   AF-A0A966NXV9-F1
#
_cell.length_a   1.000
_cell.length_b   1.000
_cell.length_c   1.000
_cell.angle_alpha   90.00
_cell.angle_beta   90.00
_cell.angle_gamma   90.00
#
_symmetry.space_group_name_H-M   'P 1'
#
loop_
_entity.id
_entity.type
_entity.pdbx_description
1 polymer ?
#
loop_
_entity_poly.entity_id
_entity_poly.type
_entity_poly.pdbx_seq_one_letter_code
_entity_poly.pdbx_strand_id
1 'polypeptide(L)'
;TSELYTSLFGKSEMKSFGLDLALRPMQAAQENFAKGIIYILLVAALAGVYFIQQRMVASRTVSPTMSASQAKLMQYLPVAFAVFQLFLPTALVVYYMVQAIVRIVQQYYITKRFYGNDDSLGRQAQAASAKARDIAQNEKQTKKETPPSNEPFQSKRVTPRKGSESSQVSRRPQAPGKNRTGSLERKKKK
;
A
#
# COMPACT_ATOMS: atom_id res chain seq x y z
N THR A 1 50.19 -1.64 -2.08
CA THR A 1 48.75 -1.33 -2.02
C THR A 1 48.03 -2.23 -3.00
N SER A 2 46.84 -2.75 -2.65
CA SER A 2 46.09 -3.67 -3.53
C SER A 2 45.63 -2.96 -4.81
N GLU A 3 45.66 -3.61 -5.96
CA GLU A 3 45.14 -3.08 -7.24
C GLU A 3 43.67 -2.67 -7.14
N LEU A 4 42.90 -3.35 -6.28
CA LEU A 4 41.51 -3.00 -5.99
C LEU A 4 41.39 -1.63 -5.30
N TYR A 5 42.33 -1.29 -4.41
CA TYR A 5 42.34 0.01 -3.73
C TYR A 5 42.67 1.12 -4.71
N THR A 6 43.71 0.95 -5.53
CA THR A 6 44.13 1.95 -6.53
C THR A 6 43.07 2.16 -7.60
N SER A 7 42.30 1.12 -7.96
CA SER A 7 41.23 1.24 -8.96
C SER A 7 39.94 1.90 -8.44
N LEU A 8 39.73 1.98 -7.13
CA LEU A 8 38.55 2.57 -6.47
C LEU A 8 38.84 3.94 -5.83
N PHE A 9 40.08 4.21 -5.43
CA PHE A 9 40.42 5.43 -4.71
C PHE A 9 40.20 6.67 -5.59
N GLY A 10 39.32 7.58 -5.13
CA GLY A 10 39.04 8.85 -5.80
C GLY A 10 38.11 8.78 -7.02
N LYS A 11 37.51 7.63 -7.35
CA LYS A 11 36.55 7.53 -8.46
C LYS A 11 35.12 7.85 -8.01
N SER A 12 34.52 8.87 -8.63
CA SER A 12 33.10 9.22 -8.45
C SER A 12 32.19 8.59 -9.51
N GLU A 13 32.77 7.85 -10.46
CA GLU A 13 32.06 7.20 -11.55
C GLU A 13 31.81 5.72 -11.24
N MET A 14 30.63 5.22 -11.60
CA MET A 14 30.26 3.81 -11.44
C MET A 14 29.94 3.22 -12.81
N LYS A 15 30.98 2.84 -13.56
CA LYS A 15 30.81 2.24 -14.89
C LYS A 15 30.31 0.80 -14.79
N SER A 16 29.20 0.50 -15.45
CA SER A 16 28.64 -0.84 -15.57
C SER A 16 27.88 -0.96 -16.88
N PHE A 17 28.06 -2.07 -17.61
CA PHE A 17 27.41 -2.32 -18.91
C PHE A 17 27.52 -1.15 -19.93
N GLY A 18 28.63 -0.40 -19.90
CA GLY A 18 28.84 0.76 -20.77
C GLY A 18 28.14 2.06 -20.32
N LEU A 19 27.46 2.04 -19.17
CA LEU A 19 26.76 3.18 -18.58
C LEU A 19 27.45 3.62 -17.28
N ASP A 20 27.31 4.89 -16.94
CA ASP A 20 27.68 5.41 -15.63
C ASP A 20 26.45 5.46 -14.73
N LEU A 21 26.41 4.56 -13.75
CA LEU A 21 25.28 4.44 -12.83
C LEU A 21 25.22 5.62 -11.84
N ALA A 22 26.32 6.36 -11.64
CA ALA A 22 26.32 7.54 -10.78
C ALA A 22 25.66 8.75 -11.48
N LEU A 23 25.62 8.76 -12.81
CA LEU A 23 25.09 9.87 -13.58
C LEU A 23 23.55 9.90 -13.52
N ARG A 24 22.99 11.12 -13.51
CA ARG A 24 21.54 11.35 -13.54
C ARG A 24 21.06 11.39 -15.00
N PRO A 25 19.94 10.75 -15.35
CA PRO A 25 19.43 10.76 -16.72
C PRO A 25 19.26 12.16 -17.32
N MET A 26 18.76 13.11 -16.53
CA MET A 26 18.57 14.49 -17.00
C MET A 26 19.88 15.24 -17.23
N GLN A 27 20.88 14.99 -16.37
CA GLN A 27 22.21 15.56 -16.54
C GLN A 27 22.91 14.96 -17.78
N ALA A 28 22.78 13.65 -17.99
CA ALA A 28 23.34 12.97 -19.16
C ALA A 28 22.81 13.56 -20.48
N ALA A 29 21.52 13.93 -20.52
CA ALA A 29 20.91 14.55 -21.69
C ALA A 29 21.38 15.98 -21.97
N GLN A 30 21.74 16.73 -20.93
CA GLN A 30 22.26 18.10 -21.06
C GLN A 30 23.73 18.10 -21.50
N GLU A 31 24.53 17.13 -21.04
CA GLU A 31 25.96 17.05 -21.35
C GLU A 31 26.24 16.40 -22.71
N ASN A 32 25.50 15.34 -23.06
CA ASN A 32 25.66 14.64 -24.32
C ASN A 32 24.33 14.03 -24.76
N PHE A 33 23.74 14.59 -25.80
CA PHE A 33 22.43 14.18 -26.31
C PHE A 33 22.33 12.67 -26.60
N ALA A 34 23.35 12.09 -27.28
CA ALA A 34 23.35 10.68 -27.64
C ALA A 34 23.39 9.77 -26.40
N LYS A 35 24.23 10.08 -25.41
CA LYS A 35 24.24 9.35 -24.13
C LYS A 35 22.92 9.55 -23.39
N GLY A 36 22.42 10.78 -23.32
CA GLY A 36 21.15 11.14 -22.69
C GLY A 36 19.97 10.31 -23.16
N ILE A 37 19.86 10.09 -24.48
CA ILE A 37 18.81 9.22 -25.04
C ILE A 37 18.84 7.83 -24.40
N ILE A 38 20.02 7.23 -24.23
CA ILE A 38 20.15 5.89 -23.64
C ILE A 38 19.63 5.88 -22.20
N TYR A 39 19.97 6.89 -21.39
CA TYR A 39 19.49 6.99 -20.00
C TYR A 39 17.99 7.26 -19.92
N ILE A 40 17.45 8.13 -20.78
CA ILE A 40 16.01 8.43 -20.82
C ILE A 40 15.23 7.18 -21.26
N LEU A 41 15.72 6.45 -22.25
CA LEU A 41 15.11 5.19 -22.69
C LEU A 41 15.09 4.15 -21.56
N LEU A 42 16.13 4.09 -20.72
CA LEU A 42 16.15 3.20 -19.57
C LEU A 42 15.09 3.57 -18.51
N VAL A 43 14.88 4.86 -18.27
CA VAL A 43 13.78 5.34 -17.40
C VAL A 43 12.41 5.06 -18.03
N ALA A 44 12.26 5.27 -19.33
CA ALA A 44 11.03 4.94 -20.06
C ALA A 44 10.74 3.43 -20.04
N ALA A 45 11.77 2.59 -20.15
CA ALA A 45 11.65 1.15 -20.01
C ALA A 45 11.15 0.76 -18.61
N LEU A 46 11.70 1.37 -17.55
CA LEU A 46 11.21 1.17 -16.19
C LEU A 46 9.73 1.59 -16.05
N ALA A 47 9.33 2.73 -16.63
CA ALA A 47 7.94 3.15 -16.65
C ALA A 47 7.05 2.09 -17.34
N GLY A 48 7.51 1.52 -18.45
CA GLY A 48 6.85 0.40 -19.14
C GLY A 48 6.72 -0.84 -18.26
N VAL A 49 7.77 -1.21 -17.52
CA VAL A 49 7.74 -2.33 -16.57
C VAL A 49 6.70 -2.09 -15.48
N TYR A 50 6.65 -0.88 -14.91
CA TYR A 50 5.62 -0.55 -13.91
C TYR A 50 4.21 -0.58 -14.48
N PHE A 51 4.03 -0.13 -15.72
CA PHE A 51 2.73 -0.24 -16.40
C PHE A 51 2.27 -1.69 -16.52
N ILE A 52 3.16 -2.60 -16.92
CA ILE A 52 2.88 -4.05 -16.99
C ILE A 52 2.55 -4.59 -15.59
N GLN A 53 3.34 -4.23 -14.58
CA GLN A 53 3.10 -4.66 -13.19
C GLN A 53 1.73 -4.19 -12.69
N GLN A 54 1.37 -2.94 -12.96
CA GLN A 54 0.09 -2.37 -12.55
C GLN A 54 -1.09 -3.10 -13.20
N ARG A 55 -0.99 -3.43 -14.50
CA ARG A 55 -2.00 -4.26 -15.19
C ARG A 55 -2.12 -5.65 -14.56
N MET A 56 -1.00 -6.29 -14.24
CA MET A 56 -0.99 -7.62 -13.63
C MET A 56 -1.62 -7.64 -12.22
N VAL A 57 -1.41 -6.60 -11.43
CA VAL A 57 -1.94 -6.48 -10.06
C VAL A 57 -3.41 -6.02 -10.05
N ALA A 58 -3.77 -5.05 -10.89
CA ALA A 58 -5.13 -4.48 -10.94
C ALA A 58 -6.21 -5.54 -11.24
N SER A 59 -5.89 -6.56 -12.03
CA SER A 59 -6.80 -7.69 -12.28
C SER A 59 -7.20 -8.49 -11.04
N ARG A 60 -6.49 -8.32 -9.92
CA ARG A 60 -6.69 -9.12 -8.68
C ARG A 60 -7.19 -8.29 -7.51
N THR A 61 -6.83 -7.02 -7.47
CA THR A 61 -7.09 -6.14 -6.32
C THR A 61 -8.13 -5.08 -6.67
N VAL A 62 -9.35 -5.48 -7.02
CA VAL A 62 -10.47 -4.54 -7.08
C VAL A 62 -11.10 -4.50 -5.69
N SER A 63 -10.55 -3.69 -4.78
CA SER A 63 -11.23 -3.46 -3.50
C SER A 63 -12.35 -2.44 -3.73
N PRO A 64 -13.63 -2.78 -3.49
CA PRO A 64 -14.76 -1.86 -3.70
C PRO A 64 -14.80 -0.71 -2.67
N THR A 65 -13.83 -0.67 -1.75
CA THR A 65 -13.79 0.28 -0.62
C THR A 65 -12.92 1.50 -0.90
N MET A 66 -12.18 1.57 -2.02
CA MET A 66 -11.38 2.75 -2.34
C MET A 66 -12.20 3.84 -3.03
N SER A 67 -12.04 5.08 -2.59
CA SER A 67 -12.66 6.24 -3.24
C SER A 67 -12.07 6.45 -4.63
N ALA A 68 -12.84 7.06 -5.55
CA ALA A 68 -12.38 7.33 -6.92
C ALA A 68 -11.08 8.15 -6.96
N SER A 69 -10.92 9.10 -6.02
CA SER A 69 -9.71 9.92 -5.90
C SER A 69 -8.49 9.10 -5.46
N GLN A 70 -8.66 8.18 -4.51
CA GLN A 70 -7.58 7.29 -4.07
C GLN A 70 -7.14 6.34 -5.19
N ALA A 71 -8.09 5.82 -5.97
CA ALA A 71 -7.79 4.95 -7.11
C ALA A 71 -6.98 5.69 -8.19
N LYS A 72 -7.35 6.94 -8.52
CA LYS A 72 -6.60 7.77 -9.47
C LYS A 72 -5.18 8.05 -8.97
N LEU A 73 -5.00 8.37 -7.69
CA LEU A 73 -3.68 8.60 -7.12
C LEU A 73 -2.77 7.35 -7.28
N MET A 74 -3.30 6.16 -6.99
CA MET A 74 -2.57 4.91 -7.17
C MET A 74 -2.20 4.62 -8.63
N GLN A 75 -2.97 5.16 -9.59
CA GLN A 75 -2.66 5.03 -11.02
C GLN A 75 -1.57 5.99 -11.49
N TYR A 76 -1.54 7.21 -10.96
CA TYR A 76 -0.54 8.21 -11.36
C TYR A 76 0.78 8.08 -10.60
N LEU A 77 0.77 7.52 -9.38
CA LEU A 77 1.97 7.41 -8.54
C LEU A 77 3.15 6.71 -9.27
N PRO A 78 2.98 5.57 -9.96
CA PRO A 78 4.10 4.91 -10.64
C PRO A 78 4.67 5.75 -11.80
N VAL A 79 3.81 6.48 -12.51
CA VAL A 79 4.22 7.35 -13.62
C VAL A 79 4.99 8.56 -13.07
N ALA A 80 4.47 9.20 -12.03
CA ALA A 80 5.15 10.30 -11.36
C ALA A 80 6.50 9.86 -10.78
N PHE A 81 6.56 8.66 -10.20
CA PHE A 81 7.80 8.06 -9.70
C PHE A 81 8.83 7.83 -10.82
N ALA A 82 8.40 7.31 -11.97
CA ALA A 82 9.29 7.12 -13.12
C ALA A 82 9.83 8.45 -13.66
N VAL A 83 9.01 9.50 -13.73
CA VAL A 83 9.47 10.85 -14.14
C VAL A 83 10.45 11.43 -13.12
N PHE A 84 10.17 11.27 -11.82
CA PHE A 84 11.05 11.72 -10.75
C PHE A 84 12.45 11.09 -10.82
N GLN A 85 12.54 9.85 -11.31
CA GLN A 85 13.81 9.16 -11.50
C GLN A 85 14.74 9.80 -12.54
N LEU A 86 14.24 10.68 -13.41
CA LEU A 86 15.10 11.45 -14.32
C LEU A 86 16.09 12.34 -13.57
N PHE A 87 15.76 12.74 -12.35
CA PHE A 87 16.58 13.62 -11.51
C PHE A 87 17.43 12.85 -10.49
N LEU A 88 17.29 11.52 -10.41
CA LEU A 88 18.03 10.65 -9.49
C LEU A 88 19.13 9.87 -10.21
N PRO A 89 20.14 9.34 -9.49
CA PRO A 89 21.20 8.55 -10.11
C PRO A 89 20.66 7.32 -10.84
N THR A 90 21.24 6.99 -11.99
CA THR A 90 20.83 5.87 -12.85
C THR A 90 20.89 4.51 -12.14
N ALA A 91 21.81 4.35 -11.18
CA ALA A 91 21.90 3.18 -10.32
C ALA A 91 20.55 2.80 -9.69
N LEU A 92 19.81 3.82 -9.25
CA LEU A 92 18.51 3.63 -8.61
C LEU A 92 17.48 3.12 -9.62
N VAL A 93 17.54 3.60 -10.86
CA VAL A 93 16.65 3.15 -11.95
C VAL A 93 16.87 1.68 -12.25
N VAL A 94 18.13 1.26 -12.38
CA VAL A 94 18.49 -0.14 -12.62
C VAL A 94 18.06 -1.02 -11.45
N TYR A 95 18.29 -0.59 -10.21
CA TYR A 95 17.85 -1.31 -9.01
C TYR A 95 16.34 -1.59 -9.05
N TYR A 96 15.53 -0.56 -9.27
CA TYR A 96 14.08 -0.70 -9.33
C TYR A 96 13.61 -1.55 -10.51
N MET A 97 14.30 -1.47 -11.65
CA MET A 97 13.97 -2.27 -12.83
C MET A 97 14.17 -3.77 -12.55
N VAL A 98 15.32 -4.16 -12.02
CA VAL A 98 15.57 -5.56 -11.65
C VAL A 98 14.58 -6.02 -10.58
N GLN A 99 14.33 -5.20 -9.56
CA GLN A 99 13.34 -5.50 -8.52
C GLN A 99 11.93 -5.73 -9.09
N ALA A 100 11.48 -4.87 -10.00
CA ALA A 100 10.17 -4.97 -10.62
C ALA A 100 10.06 -6.22 -11.51
N ILE A 101 11.10 -6.54 -12.28
CA ILE A 101 11.16 -7.76 -13.10
C ILE A 101 11.04 -9.01 -12.21
N VAL A 102 11.83 -9.10 -11.14
CA VAL A 102 11.76 -10.22 -10.19
C VAL A 102 10.35 -10.35 -9.60
N ARG A 103 9.73 -9.23 -9.22
CA ARG A 103 8.34 -9.23 -8.72
C ARG A 103 7.35 -9.72 -9.76
N ILE A 104 7.48 -9.31 -11.02
CA ILE A 104 6.61 -9.79 -12.12
C ILE A 104 6.78 -11.29 -12.33
N VAL A 105 8.02 -11.78 -12.35
CA VAL A 105 8.31 -13.22 -12.51
C VAL A 105 7.72 -14.03 -11.35
N GLN A 106 7.94 -13.58 -10.11
CA GLN A 106 7.36 -14.22 -8.94
C GLN A 106 5.82 -14.21 -8.99
N GLN A 107 5.22 -13.08 -9.33
CA GLN A 107 3.78 -12.96 -9.46
C GLN A 107 3.26 -13.90 -10.55
N TYR A 108 3.91 -13.94 -11.71
CA TYR A 108 3.56 -14.85 -12.81
C TYR A 108 3.61 -16.31 -12.37
N TYR A 109 4.68 -16.73 -11.69
CA TYR A 109 4.82 -18.08 -11.16
C TYR A 109 3.70 -18.44 -10.17
N ILE A 110 3.43 -17.57 -9.19
CA ILE A 110 2.34 -17.75 -8.22
C ILE A 110 1.00 -17.86 -8.94
N THR A 111 0.76 -17.02 -9.95
CA THR A 111 -0.49 -17.04 -10.71
C THR A 111 -0.69 -18.37 -11.40
N LYS A 112 0.31 -18.79 -12.18
CA LYS A 112 0.24 -20.04 -12.93
C LYS A 112 0.06 -21.24 -11.99
N ARG A 113 0.72 -21.21 -10.83
CA ARG A 113 0.66 -22.28 -9.84
C ARG A 113 -0.65 -22.34 -9.05
N PHE A 114 -1.18 -21.20 -8.63
CA PHE A 114 -2.34 -21.13 -7.70
C PHE A 114 -3.67 -20.75 -8.36
N TYR A 115 -3.66 -20.28 -9.61
CA TYR A 115 -4.87 -19.82 -10.34
C TYR A 115 -5.07 -20.54 -11.70
N GLY A 116 -4.15 -21.44 -12.09
CA GLY A 116 -4.16 -22.07 -13.42
C GLY A 116 -5.11 -23.25 -13.60
N ASN A 117 -5.59 -23.87 -12.50
CA ASN A 117 -6.53 -25.01 -12.55
C ASN A 117 -7.91 -24.56 -12.08
N ASP A 118 -8.97 -25.13 -12.64
CA ASP A 118 -10.35 -24.73 -12.34
C ASP A 118 -10.73 -24.93 -10.85
N ASP A 119 -10.14 -25.94 -10.20
CA ASP A 119 -10.31 -26.23 -8.77
C ASP A 119 -9.34 -25.48 -7.84
N SER A 120 -8.52 -24.56 -8.35
CA SER A 120 -7.47 -23.97 -7.56
C SER A 120 -8.00 -23.00 -6.49
N LEU A 121 -7.37 -23.00 -5.31
CA LEU A 121 -7.67 -22.11 -4.18
C LEU A 121 -7.81 -20.64 -4.60
N GLY A 122 -7.00 -20.19 -5.57
CA GLY A 122 -7.05 -18.84 -6.09
C GLY A 122 -8.37 -18.51 -6.82
N ARG A 123 -8.90 -19.43 -7.62
CA ARG A 123 -10.18 -19.24 -8.33
C ARG A 123 -11.36 -19.27 -7.37
N GLN A 124 -11.34 -20.18 -6.40
CA GLN A 124 -12.36 -20.23 -5.35
C GLN A 124 -12.40 -18.91 -4.54
N ALA A 125 -11.23 -18.36 -4.19
CA ALA A 125 -11.14 -17.07 -3.51
C ALA A 125 -11.66 -15.90 -4.37
N GLN A 126 -11.40 -15.91 -5.68
CA GLN A 126 -11.95 -14.90 -6.61
C GLN A 126 -13.47 -15.02 -6.76
N ALA A 127 -14.00 -16.24 -6.88
CA ALA A 127 -15.44 -16.49 -6.98
C ALA A 127 -16.18 -16.10 -5.69
N ALA A 128 -15.61 -16.41 -4.52
CA ALA A 128 -16.13 -15.94 -3.23
C ALA A 128 -16.10 -14.42 -3.12
N SER A 129 -15.02 -13.78 -3.59
CA SER A 129 -14.90 -12.32 -3.61
C SER A 129 -15.90 -11.66 -4.56
N ALA A 130 -16.21 -12.27 -5.71
CA ALA A 130 -17.24 -11.81 -6.63
C ALA A 130 -18.64 -11.91 -5.99
N LYS A 131 -18.99 -13.08 -5.41
CA LYS A 131 -20.25 -13.26 -4.68
C LYS A 131 -20.40 -12.26 -3.53
N ALA A 132 -19.34 -11.98 -2.78
CA ALA A 132 -19.36 -10.98 -1.72
C ALA A 132 -19.62 -9.55 -2.24
N ARG A 133 -19.12 -9.21 -3.45
CA ARG A 133 -19.44 -7.92 -4.09
C ARG A 133 -20.90 -7.83 -4.51
N ASP A 134 -21.44 -8.90 -5.10
CA ASP A 134 -22.84 -8.91 -5.56
C ASP A 134 -23.79 -8.76 -4.36
N ILE A 135 -23.52 -9.46 -3.26
CA ILE A 135 -24.27 -9.32 -2.00
C ILE A 135 -24.18 -7.86 -1.48
N ALA A 136 -22.99 -7.26 -1.48
CA ALA A 136 -22.81 -5.88 -1.02
C ALA A 136 -23.46 -4.83 -1.93
N GLN A 137 -23.58 -5.09 -3.23
CA GLN A 137 -24.31 -4.21 -4.17
C GLN A 137 -25.82 -4.34 -3.98
N ASN A 138 -26.33 -5.56 -3.85
CA ASN A 138 -27.74 -5.83 -3.60
C ASN A 138 -28.22 -5.18 -2.29
N GLU A 139 -27.44 -5.29 -1.19
CA GLU A 139 -27.76 -4.60 0.06
C GLU A 139 -27.84 -3.07 -0.08
N LYS A 140 -27.00 -2.47 -0.93
CA LYS A 140 -27.02 -1.03 -1.20
C LYS A 140 -28.20 -0.61 -2.08
N GLN A 141 -28.66 -1.47 -3.00
CA GLN A 141 -29.85 -1.23 -3.81
C GLN A 141 -31.13 -1.37 -2.98
N THR A 142 -31.28 -2.43 -2.18
CA THR A 142 -32.44 -2.61 -1.30
C THR A 142 -32.61 -1.44 -0.31
N LYS A 143 -31.50 -0.88 0.20
CA LYS A 143 -31.52 0.32 1.06
C LYS A 143 -31.86 1.62 0.33
N LYS A 144 -31.74 1.69 -1.00
CA LYS A 144 -32.10 2.86 -1.81
C LYS A 144 -33.55 2.83 -2.30
N GLU A 145 -34.15 1.64 -2.45
CA GLU A 145 -35.53 1.46 -2.93
C GLU A 145 -36.58 1.51 -1.81
N THR A 146 -36.17 1.38 -0.55
CA THR A 146 -37.07 1.58 0.60
C THR A 146 -37.06 3.08 0.95
N PRO A 147 -38.20 3.81 0.89
CA PRO A 147 -38.24 5.17 1.43
C PRO A 147 -37.90 5.11 2.92
N PRO A 148 -37.30 6.17 3.52
CA PRO A 148 -37.06 6.18 4.95
C PRO A 148 -38.42 6.11 5.65
N SER A 149 -38.81 4.92 6.11
CA SER A 149 -39.90 4.78 7.06
C SER A 149 -39.47 5.52 8.32
N ASN A 150 -40.18 6.60 8.65
CA ASN A 150 -40.09 7.35 9.90
C ASN A 150 -40.58 6.49 11.08
N GLU A 151 -40.12 5.26 11.19
CA GLU A 151 -40.33 4.44 12.38
C GLU A 151 -39.08 4.56 13.25
N PRO A 152 -39.23 4.97 14.52
CA PRO A 152 -38.10 5.08 15.42
C PRO A 152 -37.41 3.73 15.51
N PHE A 153 -36.10 3.75 15.26
CA PHE A 153 -35.19 2.60 15.38
C PHE A 153 -35.44 1.89 16.71
N GLN A 154 -36.24 0.81 16.70
CA GLN A 154 -36.41 -0.07 17.85
C GLN A 154 -35.14 -0.90 17.96
N SER A 155 -34.14 -0.38 18.69
CA SER A 155 -32.99 -1.18 19.05
C SER A 155 -33.48 -2.40 19.81
N LYS A 156 -33.36 -3.61 19.23
CA LYS A 156 -33.35 -4.86 20.01
C LYS A 156 -32.07 -4.89 20.84
N ARG A 157 -32.05 -4.06 21.88
CA ARG A 157 -31.00 -4.00 22.88
C ARG A 157 -31.13 -5.26 23.75
N VAL A 158 -30.14 -6.13 23.71
CA VAL A 158 -30.00 -7.28 24.64
C VAL A 158 -29.43 -6.77 25.98
N THR A 159 -30.09 -5.80 26.61
CA THR A 159 -29.89 -5.41 28.01
C THR A 159 -31.11 -4.61 28.47
N PRO A 160 -31.60 -4.81 29.72
CA PRO A 160 -32.78 -4.10 30.22
C PRO A 160 -32.52 -2.60 30.33
N ARG A 161 -33.52 -1.77 29.96
CA ARG A 161 -33.50 -0.32 30.17
C ARG A 161 -33.79 -0.02 31.65
N LYS A 162 -32.78 0.43 32.39
CA LYS A 162 -32.96 0.96 33.74
C LYS A 162 -33.41 2.43 33.66
N GLY A 163 -34.65 2.67 34.10
CA GLY A 163 -35.20 3.89 34.69
C GLY A 163 -34.84 5.24 34.06
N SER A 164 -35.82 5.88 33.43
CA SER A 164 -35.86 7.33 33.30
C SER A 164 -36.32 7.95 34.63
N GLU A 165 -35.46 8.70 35.31
CA GLU A 165 -35.87 9.93 36.01
C GLU A 165 -34.66 10.73 36.52
N SER A 166 -34.54 11.93 35.96
CA SER A 166 -34.07 13.20 36.52
C SER A 166 -32.66 13.37 37.12
N SER A 167 -32.07 14.50 36.71
CA SER A 167 -31.25 15.43 37.51
C SER A 167 -29.73 15.41 37.32
N GLN A 168 -29.28 16.51 36.70
CA GLN A 168 -27.93 17.03 36.51
C GLN A 168 -26.97 16.77 37.68
N VAL A 169 -25.74 16.29 37.40
CA VAL A 169 -24.50 16.82 38.02
C VAL A 169 -23.33 16.61 37.04
N SER A 170 -22.69 17.72 36.65
CA SER A 170 -21.41 17.77 35.93
C SER A 170 -20.29 17.09 36.73
N ARG A 171 -19.49 16.21 36.12
CA ARG A 171 -18.08 15.98 36.48
C ARG A 171 -17.34 15.17 35.39
N ARG A 172 -16.39 15.86 34.77
CA ARG A 172 -15.38 15.36 33.81
C ARG A 172 -14.52 14.24 34.43
N PRO A 173 -14.22 13.13 33.74
CA PRO A 173 -13.37 12.08 34.29
C PRO A 173 -11.88 12.44 34.20
N GLN A 174 -11.14 12.23 35.30
CA GLN A 174 -9.70 12.44 35.40
C GLN A 174 -8.95 11.10 35.19
N ALA A 175 -7.74 11.18 34.60
CA ALA A 175 -6.93 10.03 34.21
C ALA A 175 -6.31 9.27 35.40
N PRO A 176 -6.04 7.96 35.27
CA PRO A 176 -5.66 7.12 36.41
C PRO A 176 -4.18 7.33 36.81
N GLY A 177 -3.98 7.87 38.01
CA GLY A 177 -2.66 8.00 38.63
C GLY A 177 -2.21 6.74 39.34
N LYS A 178 -0.98 6.30 39.03
CA LYS A 178 -0.15 5.41 39.86
C LYS A 178 -0.02 5.99 41.28
N ASN A 179 -0.08 5.12 42.31
CA ASN A 179 0.76 5.08 43.52
C ASN A 179 0.20 3.95 44.44
N ARG A 180 0.88 2.82 44.68
CA ARG A 180 2.01 2.56 45.60
C ARG A 180 1.75 2.93 47.07
N THR A 181 2.01 1.94 47.95
CA THR A 181 2.11 1.96 49.44
C THR A 181 0.80 2.23 50.19
N GLY A 182 0.38 1.50 51.22
CA GLY A 182 1.05 0.61 52.15
C GLY A 182 0.57 0.99 53.54
N SER A 183 -0.34 0.22 54.16
CA SER A 183 -0.74 0.44 55.55
C SER A 183 -1.36 -0.82 56.16
N LEU A 184 -0.77 -1.19 57.29
CA LEU A 184 -0.91 -2.44 58.04
C LEU A 184 -2.22 -2.48 58.83
N GLU A 185 -2.88 -3.64 58.83
CA GLU A 185 -4.01 -3.95 59.70
C GLU A 185 -3.50 -4.21 61.13
N ARG A 186 -3.85 -3.34 62.10
CA ARG A 186 -3.56 -3.56 63.52
C ARG A 186 -4.75 -4.24 64.20
N LYS A 187 -4.51 -5.49 64.60
CA LYS A 187 -5.37 -6.41 65.35
C LYS A 187 -5.84 -5.82 66.69
N LYS A 188 -7.15 -5.85 66.96
CA LYS A 188 -7.76 -5.54 68.27
C LYS A 188 -7.26 -6.48 69.35
N LYS A 189 -7.01 -5.97 70.56
CA LYS A 189 -6.77 -6.77 71.77
C LYS A 189 -7.57 -6.20 72.93
N LYS A 190 -8.41 -7.09 73.48
CA LYS A 190 -9.23 -7.06 74.72
C LYS A 190 -10.26 -5.95 74.85
#